data_AF-A0A832IN17-F1
#
_entry.id   AF-A0A832IN17-F1
#
_cell.length_a   1.000
_cell.length_b   1.000
_cell.length_c   1.000
_cell.angle_alpha   90.00
_cell.angle_beta   90.00
_cell.angle_gamma   90.00
#
_symmetry.space_group_name_H-M   'P 1'
#
loop_
_entity.id
_entity.type
_entity.pdbx_description
1 polymer ?
#
loop_
_entity_poly.entity_id
_entity_poly.type
_entity_poly.pdbx_seq_one_letter_code
_entity_poly.pdbx_strand_id
1 'polypeptide(L)'
;RALEILRRENIDINPDLIEIYDHRKGKYWSACHVHQQIGPDAADIALLQNSDAELMIHPECGCASSCLYKVQSGIIPHDKAYFLSTEQMIEHAKISPAKKFIVATEKGMVYRLRKEMPEKEFIPISPDAVCEYMKANTFDKLLNSLRRDCLEIVFCKDCCDPKSPYHDNKVIHIPWSVAERAKRGIERMLAIG
;
A
#
# COMPACT_ATOMS: atom_id res chain seq x y z
N ARG A 1 16.51 -6.64 -12.81
CA ARG A 1 16.72 -5.97 -11.51
C ARG A 1 17.10 -6.95 -10.39
N ALA A 2 16.19 -7.73 -9.78
CA ALA A 2 16.56 -8.67 -8.68
C ALA A 2 17.68 -9.65 -9.09
N LEU A 3 17.53 -10.30 -10.26
CA LEU A 3 18.56 -11.18 -10.82
C LEU A 3 19.90 -10.48 -11.17
N GLU A 4 19.89 -9.17 -11.44
CA GLU A 4 21.13 -8.41 -11.70
C GLU A 4 21.85 -8.05 -10.41
N ILE A 5 21.10 -7.72 -9.35
CA ILE A 5 21.64 -7.43 -8.02
C ILE A 5 22.29 -8.71 -7.45
N LEU A 6 21.62 -9.86 -7.56
CA LEU A 6 22.15 -11.15 -7.10
C LEU A 6 23.46 -11.53 -7.78
N ARG A 7 23.58 -11.30 -9.10
CA ARG A 7 24.84 -11.52 -9.83
C ARG A 7 25.95 -10.56 -9.41
N ARG A 8 25.61 -9.31 -9.08
CA ARG A 8 26.58 -8.30 -8.68
C ARG A 8 27.12 -8.52 -7.27
N GLU A 9 26.27 -9.02 -6.37
CA GLU A 9 26.58 -9.28 -4.97
C GLU A 9 27.10 -10.71 -4.73
N ASN A 10 27.16 -11.54 -5.79
CA ASN A 10 27.60 -12.94 -5.76
C ASN A 10 26.80 -13.82 -4.79
N ILE A 11 25.50 -13.57 -4.69
CA ILE A 11 24.56 -14.26 -3.80
C ILE A 11 23.82 -15.32 -4.61
N ASP A 12 24.01 -16.60 -4.25
CA ASP A 12 23.36 -17.74 -4.89
C ASP A 12 21.97 -17.96 -4.28
N ILE A 13 20.92 -17.61 -5.02
CA ILE A 13 19.52 -17.82 -4.64
C ILE A 13 18.80 -18.51 -5.80
N ASN A 14 17.99 -19.52 -5.48
CA ASN A 14 17.15 -20.22 -6.45
C ASN A 14 16.17 -19.22 -7.14
N PRO A 15 16.25 -19.01 -8.46
CA PRO A 15 15.40 -18.07 -9.20
C PRO A 15 13.89 -18.34 -9.07
N ASP A 16 13.50 -19.60 -8.80
CA ASP A 16 12.10 -19.98 -8.61
C ASP A 16 11.50 -19.45 -7.30
N LEU A 17 12.34 -18.94 -6.38
CA LEU A 17 11.91 -18.27 -5.16
C LEU A 17 11.62 -16.78 -5.36
N ILE A 18 11.84 -16.26 -6.58
CA ILE A 18 11.57 -14.87 -6.93
C ILE A 18 10.22 -14.81 -7.64
N GLU A 19 9.16 -14.47 -6.90
CA GLU A 19 7.86 -14.16 -7.51
C GLU A 19 7.97 -12.86 -8.34
N ILE A 20 7.89 -13.00 -9.66
CA ILE A 20 7.81 -11.88 -10.59
C ILE A 20 6.36 -11.75 -11.04
N TYR A 21 5.65 -10.73 -10.55
CA TYR A 21 4.33 -10.38 -11.07
C TYR A 21 4.45 -9.82 -12.50
N ASP A 22 4.37 -10.67 -13.53
CA ASP A 22 4.36 -10.23 -14.95
C ASP A 22 2.96 -10.24 -15.60
N HIS A 23 1.89 -10.24 -14.79
CA HIS A 23 0.55 -10.14 -15.35
C HIS A 23 0.23 -8.70 -15.77
N ARG A 24 0.23 -8.48 -17.08
CA ARG A 24 -0.20 -7.24 -17.73
C ARG A 24 -1.63 -7.38 -18.23
N LYS A 25 -2.46 -6.37 -17.98
CA LYS A 25 -3.75 -6.18 -18.67
C LYS A 25 -3.59 -5.05 -19.69
N GLY A 26 -3.16 -5.39 -20.90
CA GLY A 26 -2.80 -4.40 -21.92
C GLY A 26 -1.55 -3.60 -21.51
N LYS A 27 -1.67 -2.27 -21.39
CA LYS A 27 -0.58 -1.39 -20.93
C LYS A 27 -0.46 -1.24 -19.41
N TYR A 28 -1.38 -1.83 -18.65
CA TYR A 28 -1.49 -1.64 -17.20
C TYR A 28 -0.88 -2.83 -16.45
N TRP A 29 -0.03 -2.53 -15.48
CA TRP A 29 0.48 -3.49 -14.51
C TRP A 29 -0.58 -3.73 -13.43
N SER A 30 -0.87 -4.99 -13.09
CA SER A 30 -1.75 -5.33 -11.95
C SER A 30 -0.98 -5.28 -10.62
N ALA A 31 -0.29 -4.16 -10.36
CA ALA A 31 0.50 -3.95 -9.15
C ALA A 31 0.46 -2.47 -8.76
N CYS A 32 0.54 -2.19 -7.45
CA CYS A 32 0.70 -0.83 -6.97
C CYS A 32 2.15 -0.37 -7.18
N HIS A 33 2.35 0.71 -7.95
CA HIS A 33 3.68 1.26 -8.25
C HIS A 33 4.48 1.67 -7.00
N VAL A 34 3.82 1.99 -5.88
CA VAL A 34 4.46 2.32 -4.61
C VAL A 34 4.99 1.06 -3.93
N HIS A 35 4.11 0.08 -3.77
CA HIS A 35 4.42 -1.16 -3.08
C HIS A 35 5.36 -2.07 -3.87
N GLN A 36 5.37 -1.98 -5.21
CA GLN A 36 6.32 -2.68 -6.08
C GLN A 36 7.77 -2.19 -5.90
N GLN A 37 7.98 -0.94 -5.47
CA GLN A 37 9.33 -0.42 -5.19
C GLN A 37 9.96 -1.08 -3.96
N ILE A 38 9.14 -1.68 -3.09
CA ILE A 38 9.59 -2.46 -1.94
C ILE A 38 9.92 -3.86 -2.43
N GLY A 39 11.15 -4.03 -2.90
CA GLY A 39 11.66 -5.30 -3.43
C GLY A 39 11.86 -6.38 -2.36
N PRO A 40 12.12 -7.63 -2.77
CA PRO A 40 12.21 -8.78 -1.86
C PRO A 40 13.31 -8.66 -0.80
N ASP A 41 14.42 -7.98 -1.15
CA ASP A 41 15.58 -7.81 -0.26
C ASP A 41 15.37 -6.68 0.77
N ALA A 42 14.38 -5.81 0.57
CA ALA A 42 14.14 -4.66 1.43
C ALA A 42 13.82 -5.08 2.87
N ALA A 43 13.08 -6.18 3.02
CA ALA A 43 12.76 -6.74 4.33
C ALA A 43 14.00 -7.30 5.03
N ASP A 44 14.89 -7.98 4.30
CA ASP A 44 16.11 -8.55 4.87
C ASP A 44 17.05 -7.45 5.35
N ILE A 45 17.27 -6.42 4.52
CA ILE A 45 18.10 -5.27 4.89
C ILE A 45 17.52 -4.56 6.12
N ALA A 46 16.21 -4.34 6.15
CA ALA A 46 15.57 -3.66 7.27
C ALA A 46 15.65 -4.47 8.58
N LEU A 47 15.45 -5.79 8.50
CA LEU A 47 15.56 -6.71 9.65
C LEU A 47 17.00 -6.88 10.14
N LEU A 48 18.00 -6.83 9.25
CA LEU A 48 19.41 -6.84 9.62
C LEU A 48 19.79 -5.57 10.38
N GLN A 49 19.26 -4.41 9.97
CA GLN A 49 19.51 -3.12 10.62
C GLN A 49 18.72 -2.95 11.92
N ASN A 50 17.57 -3.61 12.05
CA ASN A 50 16.64 -3.46 13.18
C ASN A 50 16.14 -4.84 13.63
N SER A 51 17.06 -5.66 14.13
CA SER A 51 16.75 -7.04 14.51
C SER A 51 15.78 -7.17 15.68
N ASP A 52 15.59 -6.11 16.46
CA ASP A 52 14.63 -6.00 17.56
C ASP A 52 13.24 -5.47 17.14
N ALA A 53 13.06 -5.12 15.86
CA ALA A 53 11.79 -4.62 15.34
C ALA A 53 10.88 -5.72 14.80
N GLU A 54 9.57 -5.53 14.97
CA GLU A 54 8.56 -6.29 14.25
C GLU A 54 8.37 -5.71 12.84
N LEU A 55 8.14 -6.57 11.86
CA LEU A 55 7.92 -6.23 10.47
C LEU A 55 6.43 -6.28 10.14
N MET A 56 5.84 -5.14 9.78
CA MET A 56 4.46 -5.03 9.32
C MET A 56 4.43 -4.81 7.81
N ILE A 57 3.74 -5.68 7.08
CA ILE A 57 3.78 -5.77 5.61
C ILE A 57 2.39 -5.59 5.05
N HIS A 58 2.21 -4.58 4.19
CA HIS A 58 0.98 -4.48 3.41
C HIS A 58 0.92 -5.60 2.38
N PRO A 59 -0.21 -6.32 2.20
CA PRO A 59 -0.31 -7.43 1.25
C PRO A 59 -0.01 -7.06 -0.21
N GLU A 60 -0.08 -5.78 -0.58
CA GLU A 60 0.31 -5.29 -1.92
C GLU A 60 1.83 -5.16 -2.13
N CYS A 61 2.66 -5.28 -1.08
CA CYS A 61 4.12 -5.15 -1.17
C CYS A 61 4.73 -6.17 -2.12
N GLY A 62 5.68 -5.73 -2.95
CA GLY A 62 6.50 -6.65 -3.75
C GLY A 62 7.27 -7.66 -2.90
N CYS A 63 7.62 -7.31 -1.65
CA CYS A 63 8.27 -8.21 -0.72
C CYS A 63 7.31 -9.21 -0.04
N ALA A 64 5.98 -9.06 -0.15
CA ALA A 64 5.01 -9.81 0.66
C ALA A 64 5.15 -11.32 0.49
N SER A 65 5.09 -11.85 -0.72
CA SER A 65 5.23 -13.29 -0.96
C SER A 65 6.57 -13.86 -0.52
N SER A 66 7.67 -13.14 -0.78
CA SER A 66 9.01 -13.56 -0.34
C SER A 66 9.10 -13.63 1.19
N CYS A 67 8.50 -12.67 1.90
CA CYS A 67 8.45 -12.67 3.35
C CYS A 67 7.56 -13.80 3.88
N LEU A 68 6.44 -14.09 3.21
CA LEU A 68 5.55 -15.19 3.59
C LEU A 68 6.26 -16.53 3.48
N TYR A 69 6.99 -16.76 2.39
CA TYR A 69 7.83 -17.95 2.21
C TYR A 69 8.91 -18.07 3.29
N LYS A 70 9.59 -16.95 3.61
CA LYS A 70 10.61 -16.91 4.66
C LYS A 70 10.05 -17.20 6.05
N VAL A 71 8.84 -16.72 6.34
CA VAL A 71 8.12 -17.05 7.58
C VAL A 71 7.80 -18.55 7.62
N GLN A 72 7.23 -19.09 6.54
CA GLN A 72 6.87 -20.52 6.47
C GLN A 72 8.10 -21.44 6.54
N SER A 73 9.25 -20.99 6.02
CA SER A 73 10.51 -21.73 6.04
C SER A 73 11.30 -21.56 7.35
N GLY A 74 10.79 -20.76 8.30
CA GLY A 74 11.46 -20.49 9.59
C GLY A 74 12.67 -19.55 9.51
N ILE A 75 12.90 -18.90 8.37
CA ILE A 75 13.97 -17.91 8.19
C ILE A 75 13.61 -16.62 8.95
N ILE A 76 12.36 -16.19 8.85
CA ILE A 76 11.80 -15.12 9.68
C ILE A 76 10.92 -15.79 10.75
N PRO A 77 11.11 -15.50 12.04
CA PRO A 77 10.24 -16.02 13.09
C PRO A 77 8.76 -15.64 12.87
N HIS A 78 7.84 -16.56 13.19
CA HIS A 78 6.40 -16.35 13.01
C HIS A 78 5.82 -15.17 13.79
N ASP A 79 6.46 -14.79 14.88
CA ASP A 79 6.11 -13.67 15.76
C ASP A 79 6.83 -12.36 15.38
N LYS A 80 7.46 -12.32 14.20
CA LYS A 80 8.24 -11.15 13.76
C LYS A 80 7.69 -10.47 12.51
N ALA A 81 6.92 -11.16 11.68
CA ALA A 81 6.37 -10.60 10.45
C ALA A 81 4.85 -10.75 10.37
N TYR A 82 4.16 -9.64 10.14
CA TYR A 82 2.71 -9.53 10.15
C TYR A 82 2.20 -8.95 8.82
N PHE A 83 1.24 -9.62 8.19
CA PHE A 83 0.65 -9.20 6.91
C PHE A 83 -0.68 -8.48 7.17
N LEU A 84 -0.67 -7.15 7.09
CA LEU A 84 -1.70 -6.30 7.67
C LEU A 84 -2.13 -5.19 6.70
N SER A 85 -3.42 -4.87 6.68
CA SER A 85 -3.90 -3.59 6.12
C SER A 85 -3.39 -2.41 6.95
N THR A 86 -3.49 -1.19 6.44
CA THR A 86 -3.04 0.00 7.18
C THR A 86 -3.74 0.19 8.52
N GLU A 87 -5.02 -0.17 8.63
CA GLU A 87 -5.73 -0.09 9.91
C GLU A 87 -5.29 -1.20 10.86
N GLN A 88 -5.15 -2.43 10.35
CA GLN A 88 -4.63 -3.55 11.14
C GLN A 88 -3.21 -3.30 11.65
N MET A 89 -2.37 -2.55 10.93
CA MET A 89 -1.06 -2.11 11.43
C MET A 89 -1.18 -1.24 12.68
N ILE A 90 -2.19 -0.35 12.75
CA ILE A 90 -2.43 0.49 13.93
C ILE A 90 -2.91 -0.38 15.09
N GLU A 91 -3.87 -1.26 14.85
CA GLU A 91 -4.42 -2.15 15.88
C GLU A 91 -3.34 -3.06 16.45
N HIS A 92 -2.55 -3.70 15.58
CA HIS A 92 -1.41 -4.53 15.97
C HIS A 92 -0.38 -3.76 16.75
N ALA A 93 0.03 -2.58 16.27
CA ALA A 93 1.00 -1.74 16.97
C ALA A 93 0.49 -1.26 18.34
N LYS A 94 -0.82 -1.10 18.55
CA LYS A 94 -1.38 -0.73 19.87
C LYS A 94 -1.26 -1.85 20.90
N ILE A 95 -1.43 -3.10 20.48
CA ILE A 95 -1.44 -4.26 21.40
C ILE A 95 -0.09 -4.95 21.54
N SER A 96 0.78 -4.86 20.53
CA SER A 96 2.10 -5.49 20.56
C SER A 96 2.97 -4.87 21.67
N PRO A 97 3.73 -5.69 22.43
CA PRO A 97 4.70 -5.18 23.40
C PRO A 97 5.95 -4.60 22.73
N ALA A 98 6.15 -4.78 21.42
CA ALA A 98 7.30 -4.26 20.72
C ALA A 98 7.36 -2.73 20.75
N LYS A 99 8.59 -2.23 20.79
CA LYS A 99 8.90 -0.79 20.80
C LYS A 99 9.27 -0.26 19.42
N LYS A 100 9.69 -1.15 18.50
CA LYS A 100 10.13 -0.79 17.16
C LYS A 100 9.38 -1.60 16.11
N PHE A 101 8.99 -0.90 15.04
CA PHE A 101 8.24 -1.49 13.94
C PHE A 101 8.82 -1.02 12.61
N ILE A 102 9.14 -1.98 11.72
CA ILE A 102 9.42 -1.74 10.31
C ILE A 102 8.07 -1.73 9.58
N VAL A 103 7.80 -0.66 8.85
CA VAL A 103 6.52 -0.43 8.18
C VAL A 103 6.72 -0.53 6.66
N ALA A 104 6.30 -1.66 6.09
CA ALA A 104 6.33 -1.91 4.65
C ALA A 104 4.97 -1.54 4.02
N THR A 105 4.84 -0.26 3.69
CA THR A 105 3.72 0.33 2.94
C THR A 105 4.14 1.73 2.45
N GLU A 106 3.21 2.58 2.04
CA GLU A 106 3.48 4.01 1.79
C GLU A 106 4.03 4.71 3.04
N LYS A 107 5.09 5.52 2.88
CA LYS A 107 5.85 6.09 4.01
C LYS A 107 5.03 7.01 4.92
N GLY A 108 3.99 7.64 4.40
CA GLY A 108 3.09 8.50 5.15
C GLY A 108 2.35 7.76 6.28
N MET A 109 2.27 6.44 6.20
CA MET A 109 1.72 5.62 7.30
C MET A 109 2.51 5.79 8.60
N VAL A 110 3.84 5.99 8.51
CA VAL A 110 4.71 6.22 9.67
C VAL A 110 4.27 7.46 10.47
N TYR A 111 3.81 8.52 9.78
CA TYR A 111 3.30 9.70 10.46
C TYR A 111 2.04 9.39 11.30
N ARG A 112 1.09 8.64 10.72
CA ARG A 112 -0.13 8.23 11.43
C ARG A 112 0.19 7.36 12.64
N LEU A 113 1.08 6.38 12.49
CA LEU A 113 1.52 5.50 13.57
C LEU A 113 2.20 6.28 14.71
N ARG A 114 3.13 7.19 14.40
CA ARG A 114 3.77 8.06 15.42
C ARG A 114 2.79 8.98 16.13
N LYS A 115 1.76 9.45 15.43
CA LYS A 115 0.72 10.30 16.04
C LYS A 115 -0.13 9.49 17.04
N GLU A 116 -0.47 8.25 16.70
CA GLU A 116 -1.29 7.37 17.53
C GLU A 116 -0.49 6.77 18.71
N MET A 117 0.80 6.49 18.52
CA MET A 117 1.68 5.83 19.49
C MET A 117 3.05 6.53 19.55
N PRO A 118 3.14 7.73 20.14
CA PRO A 118 4.35 8.55 20.15
C PRO A 118 5.52 7.92 20.92
N GLU A 119 5.26 6.96 21.80
CA GLU A 119 6.26 6.23 22.59
C GLU A 119 6.94 5.10 21.81
N LYS A 120 6.43 4.75 20.62
CA LYS A 120 6.94 3.68 19.77
C LYS A 120 7.70 4.22 18.57
N GLU A 121 8.69 3.47 18.13
CA GLU A 121 9.50 3.78 16.97
C GLU A 121 8.95 3.10 15.72
N PHE A 122 8.72 3.90 14.68
CA PHE A 122 8.23 3.43 13.39
C PHE A 122 9.21 3.81 12.29
N ILE A 123 9.70 2.81 11.58
CA ILE A 123 10.75 2.91 10.55
C ILE A 123 10.12 2.54 9.21
N PRO A 124 10.06 3.46 8.22
CA PRO A 124 9.60 3.08 6.89
C PRO A 124 10.61 2.11 6.25
N ILE A 125 10.13 1.04 5.64
CA ILE A 125 11.02 0.09 4.94
C ILE A 125 11.77 0.74 3.77
N SER A 126 11.15 1.78 3.18
CA SER A 126 11.75 2.59 2.11
C SER A 126 11.31 4.05 2.25
N PRO A 127 12.25 5.01 2.21
CA PRO A 127 11.92 6.44 2.21
C PRO A 127 11.31 6.92 0.87
N ASP A 128 11.44 6.11 -0.18
CA ASP A 128 11.00 6.41 -1.54
C ASP A 128 9.61 5.86 -1.86
N ALA A 129 9.04 5.01 -0.99
CA ALA A 129 7.68 4.48 -1.12
C ALA A 129 6.63 5.60 -0.92
N VAL A 130 6.44 6.42 -1.94
CA VAL A 130 5.55 7.59 -1.96
C VAL A 130 4.52 7.48 -3.07
N CYS A 131 3.24 7.56 -2.71
CA CYS A 131 2.17 7.70 -3.70
C CYS A 131 2.03 9.18 -4.12
N GLU A 132 2.55 9.54 -5.29
CA GLU A 132 2.42 10.90 -5.82
C GLU A 132 0.96 11.36 -5.95
N TYR A 133 0.05 10.45 -6.29
CA TYR A 133 -1.38 10.73 -6.42
C TYR A 133 -2.02 11.07 -5.08
N MET A 134 -1.62 10.41 -3.98
CA MET A 134 -2.09 10.80 -2.64
C MET A 134 -1.54 12.17 -2.22
N LYS A 135 -0.29 12.50 -2.61
CA LYS A 135 0.32 13.81 -2.31
C LYS A 135 -0.15 14.93 -3.23
N ALA A 136 -0.97 14.62 -4.24
CA ALA A 136 -1.60 15.63 -5.09
C ALA A 136 -2.59 16.52 -4.31
N ASN A 137 -3.07 16.05 -3.16
CA ASN A 137 -3.87 16.84 -2.22
C ASN A 137 -2.96 17.76 -1.38
N THR A 138 -3.14 19.07 -1.53
CA THR A 138 -2.38 20.10 -0.80
C THR A 138 -3.32 20.95 0.05
N PHE A 139 -2.79 21.66 1.06
CA PHE A 139 -3.60 22.57 1.88
C PHE A 139 -4.27 23.68 1.05
N ASP A 140 -3.60 24.21 0.03
CA ASP A 140 -4.18 25.22 -0.85
C ASP A 140 -5.35 24.66 -1.67
N LYS A 141 -5.23 23.42 -2.18
CA LYS A 141 -6.33 22.76 -2.90
C LYS A 141 -7.50 22.49 -1.96
N LEU A 142 -7.24 22.03 -0.74
CA LEU A 142 -8.27 21.81 0.27
C LEU A 142 -8.97 23.12 0.67
N LEU A 143 -8.22 24.19 0.93
CA LEU A 143 -8.79 25.49 1.26
C LEU A 143 -9.64 26.04 0.10
N ASN A 144 -9.15 25.93 -1.14
CA ASN A 144 -9.89 26.34 -2.32
C ASN A 144 -11.17 25.50 -2.50
N SER A 145 -11.07 24.20 -2.25
CA SER A 145 -12.18 23.26 -2.30
C SER A 145 -13.29 23.68 -1.33
N LEU A 146 -12.94 23.94 -0.06
CA LEU A 146 -13.88 24.37 0.97
C LEU A 146 -14.46 25.77 0.75
N ARG A 147 -13.68 26.70 0.18
CA ARG A 147 -14.16 28.08 -0.09
C ARG A 147 -15.14 28.18 -1.25
N ARG A 148 -15.08 27.22 -2.18
CA ARG A 148 -15.82 27.25 -3.45
C ARG A 148 -16.83 26.12 -3.58
N ASP A 149 -16.97 25.30 -2.53
CA ASP A 149 -17.79 24.09 -2.52
C ASP A 149 -17.55 23.19 -3.73
N CYS A 150 -16.27 22.92 -4.04
CA CYS A 150 -15.86 22.06 -5.15
C CYS A 150 -14.73 21.11 -4.73
N LEU A 151 -14.54 19.92 -5.27
CA LEU A 151 -15.28 19.30 -6.36
C LEU A 151 -16.56 18.63 -5.81
N GLU A 152 -17.71 18.97 -6.39
CA GLU A 152 -18.98 18.33 -6.07
C GLU A 152 -19.11 17.01 -6.83
N ILE A 153 -19.64 15.96 -6.18
CA ILE A 153 -19.97 14.70 -6.85
C ILE A 153 -21.42 14.79 -7.34
N VAL A 154 -21.62 14.70 -8.66
CA VAL A 154 -22.95 14.78 -9.28
C VAL A 154 -23.28 13.47 -9.99
N PHE A 155 -24.46 12.92 -9.69
CA PHE A 155 -24.97 11.75 -10.39
C PHE A 155 -25.72 12.17 -11.65
N CYS A 156 -25.28 11.70 -12.81
CA CYS A 156 -25.92 12.03 -14.09
C CYS A 156 -26.57 10.81 -14.76
N LYS A 157 -27.62 11.05 -15.55
CA LYS A 157 -28.34 10.00 -16.31
C LYS A 157 -27.54 9.58 -17.54
N ASP A 158 -26.42 8.88 -17.34
CA ASP A 158 -25.52 8.39 -18.38
C ASP A 158 -25.09 9.46 -19.39
N CYS A 159 -24.81 10.66 -18.87
CA CYS A 159 -24.45 11.85 -19.65
C CYS A 159 -23.05 11.79 -20.29
N CYS A 160 -22.24 10.79 -19.93
CA CYS A 160 -20.85 10.65 -20.36
C CYS A 160 -20.47 9.16 -20.46
N ASP A 161 -19.42 8.86 -21.22
CA ASP A 161 -18.85 7.51 -21.29
C ASP A 161 -18.36 7.10 -19.89
N PRO A 162 -18.82 5.97 -19.32
CA PRO A 162 -18.30 5.44 -18.06
C PRO A 162 -16.78 5.25 -17.99
N LYS A 163 -16.12 5.06 -19.13
CA LYS A 163 -14.66 4.95 -19.24
C LYS A 163 -13.96 6.30 -19.35
N SER A 164 -14.70 7.35 -19.66
CA SER A 164 -14.22 8.72 -19.81
C SER A 164 -15.28 9.71 -19.30
N PRO A 165 -15.62 9.65 -17.99
CA PRO A 165 -16.64 10.54 -17.43
C PRO A 165 -16.20 12.00 -17.49
N TYR A 166 -17.16 12.92 -17.67
CA TYR A 166 -16.87 14.35 -17.68
C TYR A 166 -16.48 14.84 -16.27
N HIS A 167 -15.26 15.32 -16.11
CA HIS A 167 -14.77 15.94 -14.87
C HIS A 167 -14.19 17.31 -15.20
N ASP A 168 -14.48 18.31 -14.36
CA ASP A 168 -13.84 19.63 -14.43
C ASP A 168 -13.39 20.09 -13.03
N ASN A 169 -12.98 21.36 -12.92
CA ASN A 169 -12.50 21.94 -11.66
C ASN A 169 -13.62 22.27 -10.66
N LYS A 170 -14.88 21.90 -10.95
CA LYS A 170 -16.04 22.09 -10.08
C LYS A 170 -16.77 20.79 -9.78
N VAL A 171 -16.90 19.89 -10.75
CA VAL A 171 -17.78 18.72 -10.63
C VAL A 171 -17.10 17.44 -11.10
N ILE A 172 -17.33 16.36 -10.36
CA ILE A 172 -17.04 14.98 -10.74
C ILE A 172 -18.36 14.30 -11.08
N HIS A 173 -18.59 14.00 -12.36
CA HIS A 173 -19.76 13.25 -12.77
C HIS A 173 -19.57 11.75 -12.55
N ILE A 174 -20.60 11.13 -11.97
CA ILE A 174 -20.74 9.68 -11.86
C ILE A 174 -22.06 9.27 -12.55
N PRO A 175 -22.02 8.45 -13.62
CA PRO A 175 -23.25 7.95 -14.23
C PRO A 175 -24.08 7.08 -13.27
N TRP A 176 -25.41 7.24 -13.26
CA TRP A 176 -26.31 6.45 -12.43
C TRP A 176 -26.15 4.94 -12.66
N SER A 177 -26.02 4.50 -13.92
CA SER A 177 -25.82 3.08 -14.24
C SER A 177 -24.51 2.50 -13.66
N VAL A 178 -23.48 3.34 -13.49
CA VAL A 178 -22.21 2.97 -12.87
C VAL A 178 -22.39 2.92 -11.35
N ALA A 179 -22.98 3.96 -10.76
CA ALA A 179 -23.22 4.05 -9.33
C ALA A 179 -24.04 2.86 -8.80
N GLU A 180 -25.13 2.49 -9.48
CA GLU A 180 -25.98 1.36 -9.07
C GLU A 180 -25.24 0.02 -9.12
N ARG A 181 -24.44 -0.22 -10.17
CA ARG A 181 -23.65 -1.46 -10.29
C ARG A 181 -22.55 -1.52 -9.23
N ALA A 182 -21.84 -0.41 -9.00
CA ALA A 182 -20.81 -0.31 -7.97
C ALA A 182 -21.40 -0.52 -6.57
N LYS A 183 -22.54 0.12 -6.28
CA LYS A 183 -23.26 0.02 -5.00
C LYS A 183 -23.57 -1.44 -4.64
N ARG A 184 -24.05 -2.25 -5.58
CA ARG A 184 -24.32 -3.68 -5.33
C ARG A 184 -23.08 -4.45 -4.87
N GLY A 185 -21.91 -4.14 -5.43
CA GLY A 185 -20.64 -4.76 -5.02
C GLY A 185 -20.25 -4.36 -3.59
N ILE A 186 -20.37 -3.07 -3.27
CA ILE A 186 -20.08 -2.52 -1.94
C ILE A 186 -21.03 -3.08 -0.89
N GLU A 187 -22.34 -3.12 -1.16
CA GLU A 187 -23.34 -3.65 -0.23
C GLU A 187 -23.12 -5.14 0.07
N ARG A 188 -22.72 -5.93 -0.93
CA ARG A 188 -22.36 -7.34 -0.72
C ARG A 188 -21.13 -7.51 0.15
N MET A 189 -20.10 -6.67 -0.04
CA MET A 189 -18.91 -6.67 0.80
C MET A 189 -19.27 -6.33 2.25
N LEU A 190 -20.07 -5.29 2.46
CA LEU A 190 -20.52 -4.85 3.80
C LEU A 190 -21.46 -5.85 4.49
N ALA A 191 -22.18 -6.68 3.74
CA ALA A 191 -23.05 -7.71 4.31
C ALA A 191 -22.29 -8.96 4.78
N ILE A 192 -21.03 -9.13 4.35
CA ILE A 192 -20.17 -10.27 4.69
C ILE A 192 -19.16 -9.89 5.78
N GLY A 193 -18.64 -8.66 5.75
CA GLY A 193 -17.67 -8.13 6.71
C GLY A 193 -18.29 -7.74 8.04
#